data_AF-Q8ZWB1-F1
#
_entry.id   AF-Q8ZWB1-F1
#
_cell.length_a   1.000
_cell.length_b   1.000
_cell.length_c   1.000
_cell.angle_alpha   90.00
_cell.angle_beta   90.00
_cell.angle_gamma   90.00
#
_symmetry.space_group_name_H-M   'P 1'
#
loop_
_entity.id
_entity.type
_entity.pdbx_description
1 polymer ?
#
loop_
_entity_poly.entity_id
_entity_poly.type
_entity_poly.pdbx_seq_one_letter_code
_entity_poly.pdbx_strand_id
1 'polypeptide(L)'
;MKRVAFVDESGLKSPCSCIAVAVVVAEVRGSYLYWGLDILSQLKASAGVKGEIKWRFVKRRGLASRALALIGSLETHRDVHHYVDRESFEAWLWRLLTGIKADLYVLDEGLADPRKFPRAVSKPSHKVPGIQLADLLAGYTAELFCKRSRGFSQP
;
A
#
# COMPACT_ATOMS: atom_id res chain seq x y z
N MET A 1 13.76 -10.07 -15.97
CA MET A 1 12.57 -9.56 -15.26
C MET A 1 12.98 -9.34 -13.82
N LYS A 2 12.43 -8.31 -13.16
CA LYS A 2 12.63 -8.10 -11.73
C LYS A 2 11.28 -8.22 -11.04
N ARG A 3 11.26 -8.95 -9.94
CA ARG A 3 10.10 -9.07 -9.06
C ARG A 3 10.12 -7.91 -8.07
N VAL A 4 9.16 -7.01 -8.18
CA VAL A 4 9.12 -5.76 -7.40
C VAL A 4 7.92 -5.78 -6.47
N ALA A 5 8.14 -5.44 -5.21
CA ALA A 5 7.10 -5.26 -4.20
C ALA A 5 6.91 -3.77 -3.93
N PHE A 6 5.74 -3.24 -4.27
CA PHE A 6 5.35 -1.85 -3.97
C PHE A 6 4.61 -1.82 -2.65
N VAL A 7 5.01 -0.95 -1.72
CA VAL A 7 4.54 -0.96 -0.34
C VAL A 7 4.05 0.42 0.05
N ASP A 8 2.87 0.46 0.64
CA ASP A 8 2.27 1.69 1.19
C ASP A 8 1.44 1.36 2.43
N GLU A 9 1.07 2.39 3.19
CA GLU A 9 0.30 2.29 4.41
C GLU A 9 -0.92 3.22 4.46
N SER A 10 -1.85 2.88 5.34
CA SER A 10 -2.96 3.76 5.69
C SER A 10 -3.19 3.69 7.20
N GLY A 11 -3.07 4.84 7.86
CA GLY A 11 -3.24 4.98 9.31
C GLY A 11 -2.47 6.18 9.82
N LEU A 12 -2.68 6.54 11.09
CA LEU A 12 -1.86 7.53 11.76
C LEU A 12 -0.64 6.84 12.38
N LYS A 13 0.55 7.39 12.17
CA LYS A 13 1.79 6.97 12.86
C LYS A 13 1.92 7.64 14.22
N SER A 14 0.89 7.47 15.03
CA SER A 14 0.83 7.94 16.41
C SER A 14 0.68 6.75 17.35
N PRO A 15 1.23 6.80 18.58
CA PRO A 15 1.06 5.74 19.55
C PRO A 15 -0.41 5.31 19.70
N CYS A 16 -0.61 4.01 19.86
CA CYS A 16 -1.90 3.34 19.95
C CYS A 16 -2.80 3.40 18.71
N SER A 17 -2.24 3.73 17.54
CA SER A 17 -2.99 3.80 16.29
C SER A 17 -2.89 2.51 15.49
N CYS A 18 -3.98 2.10 14.85
CA CYS A 18 -3.96 1.01 13.87
C CYS A 18 -3.44 1.53 12.53
N ILE A 19 -2.44 0.84 11.97
CA ILE A 19 -1.88 1.09 10.65
C ILE A 19 -2.09 -0.15 9.81
N ALA A 20 -2.72 0.00 8.65
CA ALA A 20 -2.74 -1.05 7.64
C ALA A 20 -1.58 -0.85 6.67
N VAL A 21 -0.84 -1.91 6.37
CA VAL A 21 0.16 -1.92 5.30
C VAL A 21 -0.31 -2.87 4.22
N ALA A 22 -0.10 -2.48 2.97
CA ALA A 22 -0.37 -3.30 1.82
C ALA A 22 0.85 -3.37 0.90
N VAL A 23 0.97 -4.51 0.25
CA VAL A 23 2.00 -4.80 -0.74
C VAL A 23 1.34 -5.28 -2.02
N VAL A 24 1.75 -4.70 -3.14
CA VAL A 24 1.43 -5.19 -4.49
C VAL A 24 2.70 -5.72 -5.11
N VAL A 25 2.69 -6.97 -5.55
CA VAL A 25 3.85 -7.64 -6.14
C VAL A 25 3.67 -7.77 -7.65
N ALA A 26 4.75 -7.49 -8.38
CA ALA A 26 4.74 -7.44 -9.82
C ALA A 26 6.01 -8.03 -10.44
N GLU A 27 5.84 -8.71 -11.57
CA GLU A 27 6.95 -9.00 -12.46
C GLU A 27 7.15 -7.85 -13.46
N VAL A 28 8.26 -7.14 -13.34
CA VAL A 28 8.55 -5.94 -14.13
C VAL A 28 9.58 -6.24 -15.22
N ARG A 29 9.21 -5.93 -16.46
CA ARG A 29 10.14 -5.81 -17.60
C ARG A 29 10.46 -4.33 -17.80
N GLY A 30 11.70 -3.92 -17.50
CA GLY A 30 12.13 -2.52 -17.61
C GLY A 30 11.98 -1.74 -16.29
N SER A 31 11.59 -0.47 -16.40
CA SER A 31 11.52 0.43 -15.23
C SER A 31 10.24 0.23 -14.42
N TYR A 32 10.39 -0.03 -13.12
CA TYR A 32 9.27 -0.14 -12.18
C TYR A 32 8.51 1.19 -11.98
N LEU A 33 9.11 2.32 -12.34
CA LEU A 33 8.51 3.65 -12.18
C LEU A 33 7.23 3.83 -13.01
N TYR A 34 7.08 3.05 -14.08
CA TYR A 34 5.92 3.12 -14.97
C TYR A 34 5.03 1.89 -14.88
N TRP A 35 5.40 0.90 -14.06
CA TRP A 35 4.63 -0.33 -13.93
C TRP A 35 3.26 -0.03 -13.29
N GLY A 36 2.20 -0.56 -13.90
CA GLY A 36 0.81 -0.35 -13.46
C GLY A 36 0.20 0.98 -13.88
N LEU A 37 0.87 1.77 -14.74
CA LEU A 37 0.34 3.05 -15.23
C LEU A 37 -0.99 2.88 -15.98
N ASP A 38 -1.11 1.83 -16.78
CA ASP A 38 -2.32 1.46 -17.51
C ASP A 38 -3.48 1.10 -16.58
N ILE A 39 -3.22 0.26 -15.57
CA ILE A 39 -4.20 -0.14 -14.55
C ILE A 39 -4.69 1.11 -13.79
N LEU A 40 -3.74 1.93 -13.33
CA LEU A 40 -4.03 3.13 -12.58
C LEU A 40 -4.77 4.18 -13.42
N SER A 41 -4.40 4.35 -14.69
CA SER A 41 -5.04 5.32 -15.60
C SER A 41 -6.50 4.95 -15.87
N GLN A 42 -6.81 3.67 -16.04
CA GLN A 42 -8.19 3.20 -16.19
C GLN A 42 -9.04 3.53 -14.95
N LEU A 43 -8.48 3.33 -13.75
CA LEU A 43 -9.14 3.68 -12.49
C LEU A 43 -9.33 5.20 -12.35
N LYS A 44 -8.29 5.98 -12.64
CA LYS A 44 -8.33 7.45 -12.57
C LYS A 44 -9.31 8.05 -13.55
N ALA A 45 -9.34 7.55 -14.79
CA ALA A 45 -10.32 7.97 -15.80
C ALA A 45 -11.75 7.68 -15.33
N SER A 46 -12.01 6.47 -14.84
CA SER A 46 -13.33 6.08 -14.31
C SER A 46 -13.74 6.92 -13.09
N ALA A 47 -12.77 7.30 -12.27
CA ALA A 47 -12.99 8.12 -11.08
C ALA A 47 -13.08 9.63 -11.39
N GLY A 48 -12.63 10.08 -12.56
CA GLY A 48 -12.49 11.50 -12.88
C GLY A 48 -11.40 12.21 -12.04
N VAL A 49 -10.29 11.52 -11.75
CA VAL A 49 -9.18 12.04 -10.94
C VAL A 49 -7.98 12.33 -11.82
N LYS A 50 -7.42 13.55 -11.71
CA LYS A 50 -6.17 13.93 -12.40
C LYS A 50 -4.91 13.66 -11.55
N GLY A 51 -5.03 13.71 -10.23
CA GLY A 51 -3.93 13.53 -9.29
C GLY A 51 -3.79 12.10 -8.77
N GLU A 52 -3.29 11.97 -7.55
CA GLU A 52 -3.25 10.71 -6.81
C GLU A 52 -4.67 10.23 -6.46
N ILE A 53 -4.89 8.93 -6.56
CA ILE A 53 -6.19 8.32 -6.28
C ILE A 53 -6.15 7.65 -4.90
N LYS A 54 -7.09 8.02 -4.02
CA LYS A 54 -7.20 7.47 -2.67
C LYS A 54 -8.44 6.58 -2.53
N TRP A 55 -8.39 5.54 -1.68
CA TRP A 55 -9.50 4.60 -1.47
C TRP A 55 -10.83 5.28 -1.16
N ARG A 56 -10.82 6.29 -0.27
CA ARG A 56 -12.01 7.09 0.08
C ARG A 56 -12.70 7.73 -1.12
N PHE A 57 -11.94 8.05 -2.16
CA PHE A 57 -12.46 8.66 -3.38
C PHE A 57 -13.07 7.60 -4.29
N VAL A 58 -12.35 6.49 -4.51
CA VAL A 58 -12.84 5.32 -5.25
C VAL A 58 -14.18 4.84 -4.70
N LYS A 59 -14.29 4.69 -3.36
CA LYS A 59 -15.52 4.27 -2.70
C LYS A 59 -16.67 5.24 -2.94
N ARG A 60 -16.45 6.54 -2.74
CA ARG A 60 -17.48 7.58 -2.94
C ARG A 60 -18.01 7.65 -4.38
N ARG A 61 -17.20 7.20 -5.36
CA ARG A 61 -17.59 7.14 -6.77
C ARG A 61 -18.24 5.80 -7.17
N GLY A 62 -18.48 4.89 -6.23
CA GLY A 62 -19.06 3.58 -6.54
C GLY A 62 -18.11 2.64 -7.29
N LEU A 63 -16.79 2.91 -7.26
CA LEU A 63 -15.79 2.16 -8.03
C LEU A 63 -15.06 1.10 -7.20
N ALA A 64 -15.52 0.84 -5.97
CA ALA A 64 -14.86 -0.06 -5.02
C ALA A 64 -14.65 -1.46 -5.61
N SER A 65 -15.71 -2.10 -6.11
CA SER A 65 -15.64 -3.46 -6.67
C SER A 65 -14.69 -3.54 -7.87
N ARG A 66 -14.69 -2.52 -8.74
CA ARG A 66 -13.79 -2.45 -9.89
C ARG A 66 -12.32 -2.31 -9.46
N ALA A 67 -12.04 -1.44 -8.50
CA ALA A 67 -10.68 -1.29 -7.97
C ALA A 67 -10.17 -2.58 -7.31
N LEU A 68 -11.01 -3.23 -6.50
CA LEU A 68 -10.65 -4.50 -5.87
C LEU A 68 -10.48 -5.63 -6.88
N ALA A 69 -11.27 -5.68 -7.95
CA ALA A 69 -11.10 -6.66 -9.01
C ALA A 69 -9.78 -6.47 -9.77
N LEU A 70 -9.42 -5.21 -10.07
CA LEU A 70 -8.15 -4.88 -10.74
C LEU A 70 -6.92 -5.15 -9.85
N ILE A 71 -7.02 -4.91 -8.55
CA ILE A 71 -5.93 -5.19 -7.60
C ILE A 71 -5.88 -6.68 -7.27
N GLY A 72 -7.02 -7.35 -7.16
CA GLY A 72 -7.14 -8.76 -6.79
C GLY A 72 -6.66 -9.74 -7.87
N SER A 73 -6.46 -9.29 -9.10
CA SER A 73 -5.76 -10.07 -10.14
C SER A 73 -4.23 -10.06 -9.97
N LEU A 74 -3.72 -9.24 -9.06
CA LEU A 74 -2.30 -9.13 -8.73
C LEU A 74 -2.00 -9.95 -7.48
N GLU A 75 -0.74 -10.36 -7.32
CA GLU A 75 -0.29 -10.87 -6.04
C GLU A 75 -0.24 -9.73 -5.03
N THR A 76 -0.94 -9.90 -3.92
CA THR A 76 -1.04 -8.89 -2.88
C THR A 76 -0.85 -9.48 -1.50
N HIS A 77 -0.24 -8.69 -0.62
CA HIS A 77 -0.10 -9.00 0.80
C HIS A 77 -0.61 -7.82 1.59
N ARG A 78 -1.20 -8.07 2.75
CA ARG A 78 -1.73 -7.01 3.61
C ARG A 78 -1.72 -7.47 5.05
N ASP A 79 -1.42 -6.55 5.95
CA ASP A 79 -1.45 -6.80 7.37
C ASP A 79 -1.74 -5.50 8.13
N VAL A 80 -2.12 -5.61 9.40
CA VAL A 80 -2.36 -4.48 10.30
C VAL A 80 -1.42 -4.52 11.49
N HIS A 81 -0.98 -3.34 11.90
CA HIS A 81 -0.08 -3.15 13.01
C HIS A 81 -0.67 -2.17 14.01
N HIS A 82 -0.55 -2.50 15.29
CA HIS A 82 -0.79 -1.56 16.37
C HIS A 82 0.49 -0.75 16.61
N TYR A 83 0.49 0.50 16.15
CA TYR A 83 1.65 1.36 16.22
C TYR A 83 1.95 1.78 17.65
N VAL A 84 3.11 1.37 18.14
CA VAL A 84 3.65 1.80 19.45
C VAL A 84 4.67 2.90 19.22
N ASP A 85 5.69 2.60 18.40
CA ASP A 85 6.75 3.51 18.03
C ASP A 85 7.30 3.15 16.63
N ARG A 86 8.27 3.94 16.17
CA ARG A 86 8.86 3.77 14.83
C ARG A 86 9.68 2.48 14.71
N GLU A 87 10.39 2.10 15.77
CA GLU A 87 11.30 0.93 15.75
C GLU A 87 10.51 -0.38 15.68
N SER A 88 9.49 -0.53 16.53
CA SER A 88 8.55 -1.65 16.51
C SER A 88 7.84 -1.79 15.17
N PHE A 89 7.41 -0.66 14.58
CA PHE A 89 6.80 -0.64 13.26
C PHE A 89 7.77 -1.10 12.16
N GLU A 90 9.01 -0.60 12.15
CA GLU A 90 10.02 -1.01 11.17
C GLU A 90 10.41 -2.49 11.32
N ALA A 91 10.53 -3.00 12.54
CA ALA A 91 10.78 -4.42 12.80
C ALA A 91 9.62 -5.31 12.35
N TRP A 92 8.37 -4.89 12.58
CA TRP A 92 7.19 -5.58 12.07
C TRP A 92 7.10 -5.53 10.54
N LEU A 93 7.34 -4.37 9.95
CA LEU A 93 7.37 -4.20 8.50
C LEU A 93 8.40 -5.13 7.87
N TRP A 94 9.59 -5.26 8.47
CA TRP A 94 10.61 -6.17 7.94
C TRP A 94 10.14 -7.63 7.94
N ARG A 95 9.47 -8.09 9.01
CA ARG A 95 8.89 -9.44 9.04
C ARG A 95 7.91 -9.66 7.89
N LEU A 96 7.01 -8.70 7.65
CA LEU A 96 6.09 -8.74 6.52
C LEU A 96 6.84 -8.84 5.18
N LEU A 97 7.85 -7.99 4.96
CA LEU A 97 8.60 -7.95 3.71
C LEU A 97 9.44 -9.22 3.47
N THR A 98 10.02 -9.82 4.51
CA THR A 98 10.79 -11.07 4.38
C THR A 98 9.95 -12.28 3.99
N GLY A 99 8.64 -12.27 4.28
CA GLY A 99 7.71 -13.27 3.79
C GLY A 99 7.43 -13.17 2.28
N ILE A 100 7.82 -12.06 1.66
CA ILE A 100 7.53 -11.77 0.26
C ILE A 100 8.81 -11.93 -0.57
N LYS A 101 8.80 -12.89 -1.49
CA LYS A 101 9.89 -13.06 -2.45
C LYS A 101 9.89 -11.86 -3.42
N ALA A 102 10.85 -10.95 -3.27
CA ALA A 102 11.06 -9.82 -4.18
C ALA A 102 12.56 -9.54 -4.40
N ASP A 103 12.89 -9.03 -5.57
CA ASP A 103 14.22 -8.53 -5.92
C ASP A 103 14.44 -7.09 -5.45
N LEU A 104 13.34 -6.32 -5.33
CA LEU A 104 13.33 -4.92 -4.94
C LEU A 104 12.05 -4.60 -4.16
N TYR A 105 12.19 -3.91 -3.03
CA TYR A 105 11.09 -3.29 -2.29
C TYR A 105 11.05 -1.79 -2.60
N VAL A 106 9.91 -1.29 -3.07
CA VAL A 106 9.68 0.13 -3.35
C VAL A 106 8.70 0.63 -2.30
N LEU A 107 9.23 1.36 -1.32
CA LEU A 107 8.49 1.90 -0.18
C LEU A 107 7.98 3.30 -0.51
N ASP A 108 6.76 3.62 -0.10
CA ASP A 108 6.28 5.00 -0.15
C ASP A 108 7.16 5.93 0.72
N GLU A 109 7.24 7.19 0.31
CA GLU A 109 8.00 8.19 1.01
C GLU A 109 7.39 8.48 2.40
N GLY A 110 8.17 8.23 3.44
CA GLY A 110 7.70 8.38 4.83
C GLY A 110 7.24 7.07 5.46
N LEU A 111 7.05 5.99 4.68
CA LEU A 111 6.72 4.64 5.18
C LEU A 111 7.71 4.20 6.25
N ALA A 112 8.98 4.02 5.86
CA ALA A 112 10.09 3.54 6.67
C ALA A 112 11.42 4.15 6.18
N ASP A 113 12.51 4.09 6.97
CA ASP A 113 13.85 4.41 6.41
C ASP A 113 14.32 3.26 5.49
N PRO A 114 14.39 3.43 4.16
CA PRO A 114 14.74 2.34 3.24
C PRO A 114 16.15 1.80 3.48
N ARG A 115 17.06 2.55 4.10
CA ARG A 115 18.44 2.10 4.38
C ARG A 115 18.49 0.95 5.38
N LYS A 116 17.44 0.78 6.18
CA LYS A 116 17.31 -0.31 7.15
C LYS A 116 16.82 -1.63 6.53
N PHE A 117 16.38 -1.60 5.26
CA PHE A 117 15.79 -2.75 4.58
C PHE A 117 16.66 -3.15 3.38
N PRO A 118 17.19 -4.38 3.36
CA PRO A 118 17.93 -4.90 2.21
C PRO A 118 17.11 -4.79 0.92
N ARG A 119 17.74 -4.24 -0.15
CA ARG A 119 17.12 -4.08 -1.48
C ARG A 119 15.85 -3.23 -1.46
N ALA A 120 15.77 -2.24 -0.57
CA ALA A 120 14.68 -1.28 -0.54
C ALA A 120 15.09 0.08 -1.11
N VAL A 121 14.13 0.76 -1.72
CA VAL A 121 14.23 2.16 -2.15
C VAL A 121 12.97 2.90 -1.71
N SER A 122 13.12 4.19 -1.41
CA SER A 122 11.98 5.07 -1.17
C SER A 122 11.66 5.87 -2.43
N LYS A 123 10.36 5.99 -2.75
CA LYS A 123 9.86 6.81 -3.85
C LYS A 123 8.53 7.45 -3.46
N PRO A 124 8.25 8.69 -3.91
CA PRO A 124 6.96 9.31 -3.67
C PRO A 124 5.86 8.62 -4.47
N SER A 125 4.73 8.31 -3.82
CA SER A 125 3.55 7.66 -4.42
C SER A 125 3.11 8.28 -5.74
N HIS A 126 3.07 9.62 -5.84
CA HIS A 126 2.59 10.34 -7.03
C HIS A 126 3.44 10.08 -8.29
N LYS A 127 4.67 9.55 -8.15
CA LYS A 127 5.56 9.19 -9.27
C LYS A 127 5.59 7.71 -9.61
N VAL A 128 5.03 6.83 -8.77
CA VAL A 128 5.11 5.38 -8.94
C VAL A 128 3.70 4.76 -8.88
N PRO A 129 3.12 4.34 -10.01
CA PRO A 129 1.75 3.82 -10.04
C PRO A 129 1.55 2.59 -9.16
N GLY A 130 2.55 1.70 -9.07
CA GLY A 130 2.50 0.53 -8.19
C GLY A 130 2.31 0.88 -6.71
N ILE A 131 2.89 1.98 -6.22
CA ILE A 131 2.69 2.47 -4.84
C ILE A 131 1.24 2.94 -4.68
N GLN A 132 0.68 3.69 -5.64
CA GLN A 132 -0.73 4.11 -5.58
C GLN A 132 -1.71 2.94 -5.59
N LEU A 133 -1.37 1.82 -6.23
CA LEU A 133 -2.18 0.59 -6.12
C LEU A 133 -2.08 -0.02 -4.71
N ALA A 134 -0.89 -0.02 -4.11
CA ALA A 134 -0.71 -0.42 -2.71
C ALA A 134 -1.47 0.50 -1.74
N ASP A 135 -1.46 1.82 -1.95
CA ASP A 135 -2.23 2.80 -1.17
C ASP A 135 -3.74 2.51 -1.19
N LEU A 136 -4.29 2.19 -2.36
CA LEU A 136 -5.70 1.82 -2.50
C LEU A 136 -6.03 0.57 -1.66
N LEU A 137 -5.14 -0.44 -1.70
CA LEU A 137 -5.29 -1.65 -0.93
C LEU A 137 -5.10 -1.42 0.57
N ALA A 138 -4.15 -0.57 0.97
CA ALA A 138 -3.91 -0.18 2.36
C ALA A 138 -5.13 0.56 2.92
N GLY A 139 -5.70 1.50 2.16
CA GLY A 139 -6.91 2.23 2.53
C GLY A 139 -8.14 1.34 2.68
N TYR A 140 -8.30 0.33 1.81
CA TYR A 140 -9.33 -0.69 1.95
C TYR A 140 -9.11 -1.57 3.20
N THR A 141 -7.87 -2.01 3.42
CA THR A 141 -7.48 -2.84 4.58
C THR A 141 -7.72 -2.07 5.89
N ALA A 142 -7.34 -0.81 5.98
CA ALA A 142 -7.61 0.05 7.12
C ALA A 142 -9.11 0.21 7.38
N GLU A 143 -9.93 0.31 6.33
CA GLU A 143 -11.39 0.35 6.49
C GLU A 143 -11.95 -0.93 7.09
N LEU A 144 -11.48 -2.10 6.65
CA LEU A 144 -11.93 -3.39 7.16
C LEU A 144 -11.52 -3.62 8.61
N PHE A 145 -10.27 -3.31 8.96
CA PHE A 145 -9.65 -3.78 10.20
C PHE A 145 -9.40 -2.67 11.22
N CYS A 146 -9.05 -1.46 10.80
CA CYS A 146 -8.74 -0.33 11.69
C CYS A 146 -9.97 0.55 12.03
N LYS A 147 -11.03 0.55 11.21
CA LYS A 147 -12.26 1.32 11.49
C LYS A 147 -13.30 0.50 12.25
N ARG A 148 -13.36 -0.83 12.06
CA ARG A 148 -14.19 -1.73 12.87
C ARG A 148 -13.74 -1.83 14.32
N SER A 149 -12.46 -1.57 14.60
CA SER A 149 -11.90 -1.56 15.95
C SER A 149 -12.26 -0.31 16.77
N ARG A 150 -12.85 0.74 16.16
CA ARG A 150 -13.47 1.86 16.90
C ARG A 150 -14.78 1.47 17.63
N GLY A 151 -15.23 0.22 17.50
CA GLY A 151 -16.36 -0.35 18.24
C GLY A 151 -15.99 -1.10 19.52
N PHE A 152 -14.70 -1.26 19.83
CA PHE A 152 -14.27 -1.73 21.16
C PHE A 152 -13.91 -0.52 22.02
N SER A 153 -14.96 0.20 22.45
CA SER A 153 -14.91 0.79 23.78
C SER A 153 -14.76 -0.39 24.74
N GLN A 154 -13.63 -0.48 25.43
CA GLN A 154 -13.48 -1.42 26.53
C GLN A 154 -14.58 -1.18 27.58
N PRO A 155 -15.03 -2.23 28.30
CA PRO A 155 -15.97 -2.09 29.41
C PRO A 155 -15.46 -1.15 30.51
#